data_AF-A0A7Y3LTC7-F1
#
_entry.id   AF-A0A7Y3LTC7-F1
#
_cell.length_a   1.000
_cell.length_b   1.000
_cell.length_c   1.000
_cell.angle_alpha   90.00
_cell.angle_beta   90.00
_cell.angle_gamma   90.00
#
_symmetry.space_group_name_H-M   'P 1'
#
loop_
_entity.id
_entity.type
_entity.pdbx_description
1 polymer ?
#
loop_
_entity_poly.entity_id
_entity_poly.type
_entity_poly.pdbx_seq_one_letter_code
_entity_poly.pdbx_strand_id
1 'polypeptide(L)'
;MENTDNTASSAGLTRRRALTAAGGALAAAYLAGAVPASAAESQDADAIVVGHGLAGLVATAELAAAGHKVLLLDQEPEASLGGQAFWSFGGLFFVDSAEQRLMGVKDSHDLAWQDWLGTAGFDRGIADPAGQDYWAYKWAEAYVDFASGEKRSWLAGLGMQWFPIVGWAERGGGLADGHGNSVPRFHVTWGTGPAVVEPFEKKVRAAVSAGNVTFKFRHRVDGLVTTAGAVTGVRGAILEPSSVARGKSSSRTVVGEFELRAPVVIVTSGGIGANHDLVRANWPARMGTPPKSMITGVPAHVDGRMLAITEQAGGRIVNPDRMWHYTEGLQNYDPIWPKHGIRILPGPSSMWFDATGKRFSSPDIPGYDTLHTLKTITDTGYDYSWFVTTQKIIAKEFALSGSEQNPDLTNKDIWMLLSRIWQTPEPIERFKKNGADFVVADNLTALVAGMNKLTGDNLIDLTDLKRQIDARDREIDNPYTKDAQVMGIRNALNYPGDTLSRTAAIHKITDSSAGPLIAVRLNILTRKTLGGLQTDLSGRVLHQSGNPIPGLYAAGEVAGFGGGGVHGYRSLEGTFLGGCLFSGRQAGKAAAAAL
;
A
#
# COMPACT_ATOMS: atom_id res chain seq x y z
N MET A 1 -34.15 27.63 76.11
CA MET A 1 -33.94 28.77 75.21
C MET A 1 -34.91 28.57 74.07
N GLU A 2 -36.17 28.93 74.32
CA GLU A 2 -36.83 30.18 73.88
C GLU A 2 -37.16 30.11 72.39
N ASN A 3 -38.40 29.72 72.08
CA ASN A 3 -39.54 30.59 71.71
C ASN A 3 -39.35 31.19 70.30
N THR A 4 -40.27 31.03 69.35
CA THR A 4 -41.61 31.61 69.41
C THR A 4 -42.67 30.93 68.52
N ASP A 5 -43.89 30.92 69.06
CA ASP A 5 -45.23 30.80 68.45
C ASP A 5 -45.42 31.53 67.09
N ASN A 6 -46.32 31.07 66.21
CA ASN A 6 -47.77 31.36 66.36
C ASN A 6 -48.65 30.81 65.22
N THR A 7 -49.91 30.60 65.60
CA THR A 7 -51.05 29.87 65.04
C THR A 7 -51.85 30.58 63.92
N ALA A 8 -52.54 29.78 63.07
CA ALA A 8 -53.98 29.85 62.68
C ALA A 8 -54.19 29.22 61.27
N SER A 9 -54.89 28.07 61.10
CA SER A 9 -56.37 27.91 60.95
C SER A 9 -56.92 28.73 59.75
N SER A 10 -57.58 28.21 58.70
CA SER A 10 -58.62 27.17 58.62
C SER A 10 -58.99 26.80 57.17
N ALA A 11 -59.73 25.68 57.05
CA ALA A 11 -60.82 25.40 56.11
C ALA A 11 -60.48 24.86 54.71
N GLY A 12 -60.90 23.60 54.50
CA GLY A 12 -60.69 22.81 53.31
C GLY A 12 -61.57 23.17 52.12
N LEU A 13 -61.04 22.85 50.93
CA LEU A 13 -61.78 22.67 49.71
C LEU A 13 -61.67 21.20 49.26
N THR A 14 -62.84 20.62 49.02
CA THR A 14 -63.12 19.22 48.72
C THR A 14 -62.57 18.76 47.36
N ARG A 15 -62.13 17.50 47.31
CA ARG A 15 -61.46 16.76 46.22
C ARG A 15 -62.18 16.65 44.86
N ARG A 16 -63.20 17.46 44.56
CA ARG A 16 -64.07 17.27 43.37
C ARG A 16 -64.12 18.41 42.35
N ARG A 17 -63.21 19.40 42.41
CA ARG A 17 -63.11 20.48 41.40
C ARG A 17 -61.71 20.73 40.80
N ALA A 18 -60.75 19.82 40.99
CA ALA A 18 -59.39 19.96 40.44
C ALA A 18 -59.11 19.21 39.12
N LEU A 19 -60.14 18.64 38.46
CA LEU A 19 -59.96 17.77 37.29
C LEU A 19 -60.37 18.37 35.93
N THR A 20 -60.82 19.63 35.87
CA THR A 20 -61.25 20.26 34.60
C THR A 20 -60.46 21.50 34.19
N ALA A 21 -59.46 21.93 34.96
CA ALA A 21 -58.58 23.06 34.59
C ALA A 21 -57.15 22.64 34.19
N ALA A 22 -56.75 21.37 34.35
CA ALA A 22 -55.42 20.88 33.99
C ALA A 22 -55.33 20.30 32.57
N GLY A 23 -56.45 19.95 31.93
CA GLY A 23 -56.47 19.34 30.60
C GLY A 23 -56.30 20.31 29.42
N GLY A 24 -56.64 21.59 29.61
CA GLY A 24 -56.59 22.59 28.54
C GLY A 24 -55.23 23.28 28.35
N ALA A 25 -54.41 23.35 29.40
CA ALA A 25 -53.11 24.03 29.36
C ALA A 25 -51.98 23.13 28.81
N LEU A 26 -52.13 21.81 28.88
CA LEU A 26 -51.17 20.84 28.33
C LEU A 26 -51.31 20.65 26.81
N ALA A 27 -52.46 20.94 26.21
CA ALA A 27 -52.65 20.84 24.76
C ALA A 27 -52.10 22.07 24.00
N ALA A 28 -52.09 23.25 24.62
CA ALA A 28 -51.60 24.49 24.00
C ALA A 28 -50.06 24.63 24.04
N ALA A 29 -49.39 24.02 25.01
CA ALA A 29 -47.93 24.02 25.09
C ALA A 29 -47.25 23.03 24.11
N TYR A 30 -47.99 22.02 23.62
CA TYR A 30 -47.49 21.08 22.60
C TYR A 30 -47.58 21.60 21.16
N LEU A 31 -48.31 22.70 20.93
CA LEU A 31 -48.51 23.27 19.59
C LEU A 31 -47.66 24.52 19.29
N ALA A 32 -46.87 25.01 20.25
CA ALA A 32 -46.04 26.21 20.10
C ALA A 32 -44.52 25.94 20.07
N GLY A 33 -44.12 24.67 20.05
CA GLY A 33 -42.71 24.22 19.97
C GLY A 33 -42.36 23.53 18.66
N ALA A 34 -43.15 23.69 17.61
CA ALA A 34 -42.76 23.27 16.26
C ALA A 34 -41.65 24.23 15.79
N VAL A 35 -40.40 23.85 16.08
CA VAL A 35 -39.24 24.29 15.30
C VAL A 35 -39.66 24.12 13.84
N PRO A 36 -39.58 25.16 12.98
CA PRO A 36 -39.85 24.95 11.57
C PRO A 36 -38.96 23.78 11.16
N ALA A 37 -39.57 22.74 10.59
CA ALA A 37 -38.82 21.69 9.95
C ALA A 37 -37.87 22.41 9.00
N SER A 38 -36.60 22.48 9.39
CA SER A 38 -35.54 22.85 8.47
C SER A 38 -35.82 22.00 7.27
N ALA A 39 -36.10 22.63 6.12
CA ALA A 39 -36.10 21.91 4.86
C ALA A 39 -34.83 21.07 4.90
N ALA A 40 -34.96 19.74 4.94
CA ALA A 40 -33.81 18.88 4.91
C ALA A 40 -33.06 19.32 3.65
N GLU A 41 -31.85 19.87 3.81
CA GLU A 41 -31.03 20.22 2.67
C GLU A 41 -30.98 18.98 1.78
N SER A 42 -31.24 19.15 0.48
CA SER A 42 -31.41 18.01 -0.42
C SER A 42 -30.17 17.13 -0.38
N GLN A 43 -30.32 15.90 0.09
CA GLN A 43 -29.28 14.89 0.15
C GLN A 43 -29.07 14.31 -1.25
N ASP A 44 -27.82 14.29 -1.74
CA ASP A 44 -27.49 13.81 -3.09
C ASP A 44 -27.33 12.28 -3.14
N ALA A 45 -26.88 11.67 -2.05
CA ALA A 45 -26.70 10.23 -1.90
C ALA A 45 -26.61 9.81 -0.42
N ASP A 46 -26.67 8.51 -0.16
CA ASP A 46 -26.49 7.95 1.19
C ASP A 46 -25.01 7.97 1.59
N ALA A 47 -24.11 7.72 0.63
CA ALA A 47 -22.67 7.80 0.85
C ALA A 47 -21.91 8.45 -0.32
N ILE A 48 -20.78 9.10 0.02
CA ILE A 48 -19.79 9.59 -0.93
C ILE A 48 -18.48 8.85 -0.69
N VAL A 49 -17.91 8.27 -1.74
CA VAL A 49 -16.59 7.63 -1.71
C VAL A 49 -15.61 8.45 -2.55
N VAL A 50 -14.51 8.88 -1.95
CA VAL A 50 -13.50 9.75 -2.56
C VAL A 50 -12.27 8.94 -2.92
N GLY A 51 -12.14 8.61 -4.21
CA GLY A 51 -11.02 7.85 -4.76
C GLY A 51 -11.47 6.50 -5.31
N HIS A 52 -11.38 6.31 -6.62
CA HIS A 52 -11.82 5.09 -7.31
C HIS A 52 -10.72 4.02 -7.44
N GLY A 53 -9.78 4.01 -6.49
CA GLY A 53 -8.80 2.94 -6.31
C GLY A 53 -9.41 1.66 -5.73
N LEU A 54 -8.59 0.62 -5.51
CA LEU A 54 -9.08 -0.68 -4.99
C LEU A 54 -9.91 -0.56 -3.70
N ALA A 55 -9.43 0.17 -2.68
CA ALA A 55 -10.17 0.33 -1.43
C ALA A 55 -11.53 1.02 -1.63
N GLY A 56 -11.60 2.02 -2.52
CA GLY A 56 -12.85 2.73 -2.83
C GLY A 56 -13.83 1.89 -3.65
N LEU A 57 -13.33 1.05 -4.56
CA LEU A 57 -14.16 0.08 -5.28
C LEU A 57 -14.74 -0.97 -4.34
N VAL A 58 -13.94 -1.49 -3.40
CA VAL A 58 -14.40 -2.45 -2.39
C VAL A 58 -15.46 -1.81 -1.48
N ALA A 59 -15.19 -0.62 -0.94
CA ALA A 59 -16.14 0.08 -0.07
C ALA A 59 -17.46 0.40 -0.78
N THR A 60 -17.39 0.90 -2.02
CA THR A 60 -18.57 1.15 -2.87
C THR A 60 -19.34 -0.14 -3.15
N ALA A 61 -18.67 -1.26 -3.39
CA ALA A 61 -19.33 -2.54 -3.64
C ALA A 61 -20.09 -3.05 -2.39
N GLU A 62 -19.54 -2.87 -1.18
CA GLU A 62 -20.23 -3.23 0.07
C GLU A 62 -21.44 -2.33 0.33
N LEU A 63 -21.29 -1.01 0.15
CA LEU A 63 -22.41 -0.04 0.28
C LEU A 63 -23.54 -0.35 -0.72
N ALA A 64 -23.20 -0.58 -1.99
CA ALA A 64 -24.18 -0.90 -3.02
C ALA A 64 -24.86 -2.26 -2.78
N ALA A 65 -24.12 -3.25 -2.25
CA ALA A 65 -24.69 -4.55 -1.88
C ALA A 65 -25.69 -4.42 -0.70
N ALA A 66 -25.53 -3.42 0.16
CA ALA A 66 -26.48 -3.07 1.21
C ALA A 66 -27.67 -2.23 0.72
N GLY A 67 -27.72 -1.87 -0.57
CA GLY A 67 -28.84 -1.14 -1.18
C GLY A 67 -28.73 0.39 -1.12
N HIS A 68 -27.59 0.93 -0.67
CA HIS A 68 -27.39 2.37 -0.53
C HIS A 68 -27.03 3.05 -1.84
N LYS A 69 -27.46 4.31 -2.01
CA LYS A 69 -27.07 5.19 -3.11
C LYS A 69 -25.69 5.77 -2.85
N VAL A 70 -24.77 5.61 -3.80
CA VAL A 70 -23.37 6.03 -3.64
C VAL A 70 -22.92 6.93 -4.78
N LEU A 71 -22.25 8.04 -4.44
CA LEU A 71 -21.44 8.80 -5.39
C LEU A 71 -19.97 8.40 -5.25
N LEU A 72 -19.38 7.87 -6.32
CA LEU A 72 -17.95 7.52 -6.36
C LEU A 72 -17.19 8.56 -7.17
N LEU A 73 -16.43 9.42 -6.48
CA LEU A 73 -15.71 10.55 -7.05
C LEU A 73 -14.25 10.20 -7.29
N ASP A 74 -13.69 10.70 -8.39
CA ASP A 74 -12.25 10.75 -8.59
C ASP A 74 -11.84 11.94 -9.45
N GLN A 75 -10.65 12.47 -9.20
CA GLN A 75 -10.06 13.51 -10.05
C GLN A 75 -9.63 12.97 -11.41
N GLU A 76 -9.38 11.67 -11.53
CA GLU A 76 -8.93 11.01 -12.75
C GLU A 76 -10.09 10.62 -13.68
N PRO A 77 -9.82 10.44 -14.99
CA PRO A 77 -10.80 9.92 -15.93
C PRO A 77 -11.12 8.44 -15.67
N GLU A 78 -12.20 7.94 -16.29
CA GLU A 78 -12.63 6.54 -16.19
C GLU A 78 -11.51 5.55 -16.52
N ALA A 79 -10.63 5.89 -17.48
CA ALA A 79 -9.51 5.06 -17.86
C ALA A 79 -8.58 4.69 -16.68
N SER A 80 -8.59 5.46 -15.59
CA SER A 80 -7.78 5.25 -14.38
C SER A 80 -8.44 4.39 -13.30
N LEU A 81 -9.64 3.83 -13.53
CA LEU A 81 -10.39 3.05 -12.54
C LEU A 81 -9.56 1.90 -11.92
N GLY A 82 -9.55 1.79 -10.59
CA GLY A 82 -8.67 0.89 -9.84
C GLY A 82 -7.35 1.53 -9.40
N GLY A 83 -7.04 2.72 -9.92
CA GLY A 83 -5.89 3.53 -9.54
C GLY A 83 -4.58 2.76 -9.59
N GLN A 84 -3.70 3.01 -8.61
CA GLN A 84 -2.40 2.34 -8.53
C GLN A 84 -2.46 0.81 -8.32
N ALA A 85 -3.58 0.25 -7.86
CA ALA A 85 -3.70 -1.19 -7.64
C ALA A 85 -3.70 -1.98 -8.96
N PHE A 86 -4.19 -1.37 -10.04
CA PHE A 86 -4.16 -1.96 -11.38
C PHE A 86 -2.74 -2.26 -11.86
N TRP A 87 -1.78 -1.39 -11.52
CA TRP A 87 -0.37 -1.54 -11.89
C TRP A 87 0.38 -2.52 -10.97
N SER A 88 -0.30 -3.13 -10.00
CA SER A 88 0.36 -4.07 -9.09
C SER A 88 0.75 -5.36 -9.81
N PHE A 89 1.82 -5.99 -9.33
CA PHE A 89 2.15 -7.39 -9.68
C PHE A 89 1.10 -8.39 -9.16
N GLY A 90 0.16 -7.95 -8.30
CA GLY A 90 -0.99 -8.77 -7.87
C GLY A 90 -0.70 -9.72 -6.71
N GLY A 91 0.39 -9.48 -5.98
CA GLY A 91 0.77 -10.27 -4.81
C GLY A 91 -0.17 -10.07 -3.61
N LEU A 92 -0.57 -11.17 -2.99
CA LEU A 92 -1.43 -11.23 -1.81
C LEU A 92 -0.80 -12.11 -0.72
N PHE A 93 -0.83 -11.60 0.51
CA PHE A 93 -0.43 -12.32 1.71
C PHE A 93 -1.54 -13.28 2.16
N PHE A 94 -1.25 -14.58 2.20
CA PHE A 94 -2.11 -15.60 2.82
C PHE A 94 -1.29 -16.41 3.81
N VAL A 95 -1.99 -16.95 4.81
CA VAL A 95 -1.42 -17.78 5.87
C VAL A 95 -2.07 -19.16 5.81
N ASP A 96 -1.25 -20.19 5.86
CA ASP A 96 -1.65 -21.61 5.79
C ASP A 96 -2.64 -21.93 4.64
N SER A 97 -2.34 -21.39 3.45
CA SER A 97 -3.15 -21.54 2.25
C SER A 97 -3.06 -22.94 1.64
N ALA A 98 -3.99 -23.27 0.74
CA ALA A 98 -3.94 -24.53 -0.01
C ALA A 98 -2.67 -24.62 -0.88
N GLU A 99 -2.24 -23.49 -1.45
CA GLU A 99 -1.05 -23.35 -2.28
C GLU A 99 0.23 -23.57 -1.45
N GLN A 100 0.29 -23.05 -0.21
CA GLN A 100 1.41 -23.29 0.71
C GLN A 100 1.51 -24.77 1.08
N ARG A 101 0.39 -25.40 1.47
CA ARG A 101 0.34 -26.83 1.81
C ARG A 101 0.74 -27.72 0.63
N LEU A 102 0.30 -27.37 -0.58
CA LEU A 102 0.68 -28.08 -1.82
C LEU A 102 2.20 -28.04 -2.04
N MET A 103 2.84 -26.93 -1.69
CA MET A 103 4.29 -26.74 -1.78
C MET A 103 5.06 -27.28 -0.56
N GLY A 104 4.38 -27.96 0.38
CA GLY A 104 4.99 -28.50 1.60
C GLY A 104 5.36 -27.45 2.65
N VAL A 105 4.90 -26.20 2.48
CA VAL A 105 5.13 -25.12 3.43
C VAL A 105 4.21 -25.32 4.64
N LYS A 106 4.81 -25.39 5.83
CA LYS A 106 4.08 -25.45 7.11
C LYS A 106 3.98 -24.04 7.66
N ASP A 107 2.77 -23.52 7.73
CA ASP A 107 2.49 -22.17 8.20
C ASP A 107 1.37 -22.18 9.24
N SER A 108 1.21 -21.08 9.99
CA SER A 108 0.17 -20.93 11.00
C SER A 108 -0.08 -19.45 11.29
N HIS A 109 -1.24 -19.15 11.87
CA HIS A 109 -1.55 -17.82 12.39
C HIS A 109 -0.44 -17.31 13.33
N ASP A 110 -0.03 -18.11 14.31
CA ASP A 110 0.95 -17.70 15.33
C ASP A 110 2.32 -17.37 14.72
N LEU A 111 2.77 -18.16 13.73
CA LEU A 111 4.01 -17.86 13.00
C LEU A 111 3.89 -16.57 12.19
N ALA A 112 2.76 -16.38 11.50
CA ALA A 112 2.51 -15.16 10.74
C ALA A 112 2.43 -13.93 11.66
N TRP A 113 1.89 -14.09 12.86
CA TRP A 113 1.80 -13.03 13.86
C TRP A 113 3.18 -12.67 14.44
N GLN A 114 4.01 -13.67 14.77
CA GLN A 114 5.40 -13.45 15.16
C GLN A 114 6.16 -12.65 14.10
N ASP A 115 6.09 -13.08 12.83
CA ASP A 115 6.76 -12.41 11.72
C ASP A 115 6.23 -10.98 11.53
N TRP A 116 4.92 -10.77 11.72
CA TRP A 116 4.32 -9.44 11.66
C TRP A 116 4.87 -8.52 12.74
N LEU A 117 4.95 -8.99 13.99
CA LEU A 117 5.46 -8.19 15.11
C LEU A 117 6.94 -7.85 14.94
N GLY A 118 7.77 -8.84 14.54
CA GLY A 118 9.20 -8.64 14.27
C GLY A 118 9.46 -7.67 13.11
N THR A 119 8.57 -7.68 12.11
CA THR A 119 8.61 -6.74 10.98
C THR A 119 8.14 -5.34 11.37
N ALA A 120 6.99 -5.24 12.03
CA ALA A 120 6.32 -3.97 12.27
C ALA A 120 7.07 -3.10 13.28
N GLY A 121 7.61 -3.70 14.34
CA GLY A 121 8.36 -2.97 15.37
C GLY A 121 7.54 -1.85 16.03
N PHE A 122 6.27 -2.10 16.35
CA PHE A 122 5.40 -1.12 17.00
C PHE A 122 5.99 -0.63 18.32
N ASP A 123 6.19 0.66 18.46
CA ASP A 123 6.87 1.27 19.60
C ASP A 123 6.21 2.57 20.11
N ARG A 124 5.13 3.05 19.47
CA ARG A 124 4.46 4.32 19.81
C ARG A 124 3.14 4.12 20.54
N GLY A 125 3.22 3.45 21.70
CA GLY A 125 2.10 3.32 22.65
C GLY A 125 1.04 2.30 22.23
N ILE A 126 1.43 1.02 22.08
CA ILE A 126 0.50 -0.07 21.72
C ILE A 126 -0.58 -0.34 22.78
N ALA A 127 -0.32 -0.02 24.04
CA ALA A 127 -1.23 -0.24 25.17
C ALA A 127 -1.98 1.03 25.60
N ASP A 128 -1.63 2.20 25.04
CA ASP A 128 -2.28 3.48 25.34
C ASP A 128 -3.31 3.79 24.25
N PRO A 129 -4.62 3.87 24.54
CA PRO A 129 -5.63 4.27 23.56
C PRO A 129 -5.37 5.59 22.84
N ALA A 130 -4.58 6.51 23.43
CA ALA A 130 -4.16 7.75 22.79
C ALA A 130 -2.89 7.60 21.93
N GLY A 131 -2.18 6.47 22.06
CA GLY A 131 -0.96 6.14 21.32
C GLY A 131 -1.17 6.07 19.81
N GLN A 132 -0.09 6.32 19.06
CA GLN A 132 -0.13 6.28 17.60
C GLN A 132 -0.27 4.84 17.08
N ASP A 133 0.31 3.87 17.79
CA ASP A 133 0.32 2.46 17.39
C ASP A 133 -0.81 1.62 17.97
N TYR A 134 -1.63 2.17 18.87
CA TYR A 134 -2.74 1.43 19.49
C TYR A 134 -3.69 0.84 18.45
N TRP A 135 -4.15 1.66 17.50
CA TRP A 135 -5.01 1.18 16.43
C TRP A 135 -4.26 0.41 15.36
N ALA A 136 -3.02 0.81 15.03
CA ALA A 136 -2.17 0.10 14.08
C ALA A 136 -1.97 -1.37 14.48
N TYR A 137 -1.69 -1.64 15.75
CA TYR A 137 -1.53 -2.98 16.31
C TYR A 137 -2.82 -3.80 16.19
N LYS A 138 -3.98 -3.23 16.53
CA LYS A 138 -5.27 -3.92 16.42
C LYS A 138 -5.65 -4.23 14.99
N TRP A 139 -5.39 -3.29 14.08
CA TRP A 139 -5.59 -3.51 12.64
C TRP A 139 -4.66 -4.61 12.11
N ALA A 140 -3.44 -4.71 12.64
CA ALA A 140 -2.49 -5.74 12.26
C ALA A 140 -2.98 -7.13 12.66
N GLU A 141 -3.39 -7.29 13.92
CA GLU A 141 -3.98 -8.52 14.45
C GLU A 141 -5.20 -8.93 13.61
N ALA A 142 -6.16 -8.01 13.42
CA ALA A 142 -7.35 -8.26 12.61
C ALA A 142 -7.04 -8.59 11.14
N TYR A 143 -5.97 -8.03 10.58
CA TYR A 143 -5.53 -8.36 9.22
C TYR A 143 -4.93 -9.75 9.13
N VAL A 144 -4.12 -10.16 10.12
CA VAL A 144 -3.53 -11.51 10.16
C VAL A 144 -4.64 -12.54 10.34
N ASP A 145 -5.61 -12.31 11.24
CA ASP A 145 -6.82 -13.14 11.37
C ASP A 145 -7.56 -13.30 10.04
N PHE A 146 -7.77 -12.19 9.33
CA PHE A 146 -8.41 -12.18 8.03
C PHE A 146 -7.60 -12.99 7.00
N ALA A 147 -6.27 -12.82 6.98
CA ALA A 147 -5.38 -13.50 6.05
C ALA A 147 -5.22 -15.01 6.32
N SER A 148 -5.34 -15.45 7.58
CA SER A 148 -5.40 -16.87 7.97
C SER A 148 -6.78 -17.48 7.87
N GLY A 149 -7.82 -16.65 7.85
CA GLY A 149 -9.21 -17.06 7.83
C GLY A 149 -9.86 -16.91 6.46
N GLU A 150 -10.88 -16.05 6.38
CA GLU A 150 -11.81 -16.00 5.25
C GLU A 150 -11.22 -15.37 3.97
N LYS A 151 -10.08 -14.66 4.01
CA LYS A 151 -9.61 -13.87 2.87
C LYS A 151 -9.47 -14.68 1.58
N ARG A 152 -8.81 -15.85 1.64
CA ARG A 152 -8.61 -16.68 0.45
C ARG A 152 -9.94 -17.17 -0.13
N SER A 153 -10.81 -17.73 0.70
CA SER A 153 -12.11 -18.28 0.23
C SER A 153 -13.05 -17.18 -0.26
N TRP A 154 -13.06 -16.02 0.39
CA TRP A 154 -13.80 -14.85 -0.07
C TRP A 154 -13.37 -14.39 -1.46
N LEU A 155 -12.07 -14.21 -1.68
CA LEU A 155 -11.54 -13.77 -2.98
C LEU A 155 -11.74 -14.85 -4.07
N ALA A 156 -11.60 -16.12 -3.72
CA ALA A 156 -11.87 -17.24 -4.64
C ALA A 156 -13.35 -17.26 -5.05
N GLY A 157 -14.27 -17.00 -4.12
CA GLY A 157 -15.70 -16.86 -4.39
C GLY A 157 -16.05 -15.68 -5.29
N LEU A 158 -15.16 -14.68 -5.40
CA LEU A 158 -15.25 -13.59 -6.38
C LEU A 158 -14.64 -13.93 -7.74
N GLY A 159 -14.13 -15.16 -7.92
CA GLY A 159 -13.51 -15.65 -9.16
C GLY A 159 -12.01 -15.38 -9.27
N MET A 160 -11.35 -14.90 -8.21
CA MET A 160 -9.89 -14.76 -8.23
C MET A 160 -9.21 -16.13 -8.17
N GLN A 161 -8.06 -16.22 -8.85
CA GLN A 161 -7.22 -17.41 -8.90
C GLN A 161 -5.77 -17.00 -8.65
N TRP A 162 -4.94 -17.94 -8.17
CA TRP A 162 -3.54 -17.69 -7.85
C TRP A 162 -2.64 -18.70 -8.54
N PHE A 163 -1.39 -18.29 -8.76
CA PHE A 163 -0.34 -19.21 -9.13
C PHE A 163 -0.09 -20.25 -8.02
N PRO A 164 0.15 -21.51 -8.40
CA PRO A 164 0.41 -22.56 -7.41
C PRO A 164 1.77 -22.41 -6.72
N ILE A 165 2.73 -21.73 -7.33
CA ILE A 165 4.05 -21.48 -6.73
C ILE A 165 3.95 -20.25 -5.82
N VAL A 166 4.13 -20.48 -4.51
CA VAL A 166 4.14 -19.42 -3.50
C VAL A 166 5.52 -18.75 -3.46
N GLY A 167 5.55 -17.43 -3.58
CA GLY A 167 6.80 -16.65 -3.56
C GLY A 167 7.29 -16.33 -2.14
N TRP A 168 8.59 -16.08 -2.04
CA TRP A 168 9.28 -15.58 -0.85
C TRP A 168 10.15 -14.39 -1.26
N ALA A 169 9.54 -13.22 -1.36
CA ALA A 169 10.14 -12.07 -2.05
C ALA A 169 11.22 -11.37 -1.21
N GLU A 170 11.05 -11.34 0.12
CA GLU A 170 11.98 -10.82 1.11
C GLU A 170 12.16 -11.83 2.25
N ARG A 171 13.43 -12.16 2.52
CA ARG A 171 13.80 -13.14 3.55
C ARG A 171 14.08 -12.53 4.92
N GLY A 172 14.22 -11.20 5.00
CA GLY A 172 14.27 -10.52 6.28
C GLY A 172 15.65 -10.12 6.81
N GLY A 173 15.66 -9.66 8.07
CA GLY A 173 16.80 -9.05 8.75
C GLY A 173 17.80 -10.02 9.39
N GLY A 174 17.56 -11.34 9.30
CA GLY A 174 18.49 -12.38 9.76
C GLY A 174 18.34 -12.85 11.22
N LEU A 175 17.39 -12.30 11.97
CA LEU A 175 16.99 -12.78 13.30
C LEU A 175 15.60 -13.41 13.25
N ALA A 176 15.32 -14.38 14.13
CA ALA A 176 14.04 -15.10 14.16
C ALA A 176 12.84 -14.23 14.62
N ASP A 177 13.11 -13.15 15.32
CA ASP A 177 12.16 -12.13 15.78
C ASP A 177 12.34 -10.80 15.03
N GLY A 178 13.12 -10.79 13.94
CA GLY A 178 13.39 -9.61 13.13
C GLY A 178 12.42 -9.42 11.96
N HIS A 179 12.76 -8.51 11.05
CA HIS A 179 12.03 -8.28 9.79
C HIS A 179 11.97 -9.55 8.94
N GLY A 180 10.87 -9.76 8.22
CA GLY A 180 10.72 -10.73 7.15
C GLY A 180 9.75 -11.88 7.46
N ASN A 181 9.39 -12.62 6.41
CA ASN A 181 8.60 -13.83 6.54
C ASN A 181 9.49 -15.04 6.87
N SER A 182 9.11 -15.83 7.87
CA SER A 182 9.75 -17.12 8.21
C SER A 182 9.50 -18.21 7.16
N VAL A 183 8.42 -18.10 6.38
CA VAL A 183 8.03 -19.02 5.30
C VAL A 183 7.41 -18.27 4.11
N PRO A 184 7.38 -18.85 2.89
CA PRO A 184 6.75 -18.19 1.72
C PRO A 184 5.27 -17.86 1.96
N ARG A 185 4.87 -16.59 1.76
CA ARG A 185 3.47 -16.11 1.86
C ARG A 185 3.01 -15.20 0.71
N PHE A 186 3.85 -14.99 -0.29
CA PHE A 186 3.54 -14.07 -1.40
C PHE A 186 2.85 -14.79 -2.56
N HIS A 187 1.52 -14.66 -2.66
CA HIS A 187 0.71 -15.34 -3.67
C HIS A 187 0.39 -14.42 -4.85
N VAL A 188 0.85 -14.76 -6.05
CA VAL A 188 0.60 -13.95 -7.25
C VAL A 188 -0.76 -14.29 -7.85
N THR A 189 -1.64 -13.30 -7.98
CA THR A 189 -2.95 -13.45 -8.63
C THR A 189 -2.79 -13.69 -10.12
N TRP A 190 -3.52 -14.65 -10.68
CA TRP A 190 -3.56 -14.91 -12.12
C TRP A 190 -4.27 -13.76 -12.85
N GLY A 191 -3.54 -13.00 -13.67
CA GLY A 191 -3.98 -11.71 -14.20
C GLY A 191 -3.54 -10.48 -13.38
N THR A 192 -2.64 -10.65 -12.41
CA THR A 192 -1.95 -9.61 -11.63
C THR A 192 -2.89 -8.56 -11.01
N GLY A 193 -2.46 -7.29 -10.88
CA GLY A 193 -3.25 -6.18 -10.36
C GLY A 193 -4.61 -6.00 -11.03
N PRO A 194 -4.74 -6.08 -12.37
CA PRO A 194 -6.03 -5.99 -13.06
C PRO A 194 -7.03 -7.04 -12.57
N ALA A 195 -6.63 -8.30 -12.39
CA ALA A 195 -7.51 -9.36 -11.88
C ALA A 195 -7.89 -9.19 -10.40
N VAL A 196 -7.08 -8.46 -9.61
CA VAL A 196 -7.46 -8.11 -8.23
C VAL A 196 -8.54 -7.01 -8.22
N VAL A 197 -8.48 -6.07 -9.17
CA VAL A 197 -9.44 -4.96 -9.29
C VAL A 197 -10.77 -5.40 -9.91
N GLU A 198 -10.68 -6.27 -10.93
CA GLU A 198 -11.78 -6.62 -11.84
C GLU A 198 -13.09 -7.04 -11.12
N PRO A 199 -13.09 -7.91 -10.08
CA PRO A 199 -14.35 -8.33 -9.45
C PRO A 199 -15.11 -7.18 -8.79
N PHE A 200 -14.38 -6.23 -8.20
CA PHE A 200 -14.98 -5.06 -7.55
C PHE A 200 -15.43 -4.03 -8.58
N GLU A 201 -14.64 -3.80 -9.63
CA GLU A 201 -15.08 -2.98 -10.77
C GLU A 201 -16.39 -3.51 -11.37
N LYS A 202 -16.48 -4.83 -11.62
CA LYS A 202 -17.71 -5.46 -12.15
C LYS A 202 -18.91 -5.24 -11.25
N LYS A 203 -18.76 -5.42 -9.93
CA LYS A 203 -19.84 -5.17 -8.95
C LYS A 203 -20.29 -3.72 -8.95
N VAL A 204 -19.35 -2.77 -8.94
CA VAL A 204 -19.66 -1.34 -8.96
C VAL A 204 -20.35 -0.96 -10.27
N ARG A 205 -19.88 -1.44 -11.42
CA ARG A 205 -20.53 -1.18 -12.72
C ARG A 205 -21.94 -1.77 -12.79
N ALA A 206 -22.16 -2.96 -12.24
CA ALA A 206 -23.51 -3.53 -12.13
C ALA A 206 -24.42 -2.65 -11.27
N ALA A 207 -23.91 -2.11 -10.16
CA ALA A 207 -24.65 -1.18 -9.32
C ALA A 207 -24.92 0.17 -9.99
N VAL A 208 -24.05 0.63 -10.91
CA VAL A 208 -24.33 1.78 -11.79
C VAL A 208 -25.47 1.47 -12.73
N SER A 209 -25.46 0.31 -13.40
CA SER A 209 -26.57 -0.13 -14.26
C SER A 209 -27.90 -0.25 -13.50
N ALA A 210 -27.85 -0.58 -12.20
CA ALA A 210 -29.01 -0.63 -11.33
C ALA A 210 -29.46 0.75 -10.79
N GLY A 211 -28.70 1.82 -11.05
CA GLY A 211 -28.99 3.17 -10.57
C GLY A 211 -28.61 3.44 -9.10
N ASN A 212 -27.91 2.52 -8.44
CA ASN A 212 -27.47 2.66 -7.05
C ASN A 212 -26.13 3.39 -6.93
N VAL A 213 -25.29 3.36 -7.96
CA VAL A 213 -24.00 4.04 -7.95
C VAL A 213 -23.93 5.04 -9.09
N THR A 214 -23.36 6.21 -8.84
CA THR A 214 -22.99 7.17 -9.89
C THR A 214 -21.50 7.45 -9.83
N PHE A 215 -20.79 7.22 -10.93
CA PHE A 215 -19.42 7.70 -11.08
C PHE A 215 -19.40 9.20 -11.33
N LYS A 216 -18.55 9.90 -10.58
CA LYS A 216 -18.23 11.32 -10.75
C LYS A 216 -16.74 11.44 -11.08
N PHE A 217 -16.38 11.00 -12.28
CA PHE A 217 -15.02 11.22 -12.80
C PHE A 217 -14.74 12.70 -12.97
N ARG A 218 -13.47 13.08 -12.93
CA ARG A 218 -13.04 14.49 -13.07
C ARG A 218 -13.61 15.39 -11.98
N HIS A 219 -13.98 14.84 -10.82
CA HIS A 219 -14.40 15.61 -9.64
C HIS A 219 -13.28 15.55 -8.61
N ARG A 220 -12.51 16.64 -8.52
CA ARG A 220 -11.41 16.76 -7.57
C ARG A 220 -11.94 17.36 -6.28
N VAL A 221 -11.97 16.55 -5.22
CA VAL A 221 -12.36 17.03 -3.88
C VAL A 221 -11.29 17.97 -3.34
N ASP A 222 -11.68 19.21 -3.05
CA ASP A 222 -10.82 20.25 -2.47
C ASP A 222 -11.17 20.54 -0.99
N GLY A 223 -12.28 20.02 -0.46
CA GLY A 223 -12.64 20.14 0.95
C GLY A 223 -13.73 19.16 1.40
N LEU A 224 -13.79 18.89 2.71
CA LEU A 224 -14.91 18.21 3.36
C LEU A 224 -15.90 19.25 3.91
N VAL A 225 -17.20 18.99 3.76
CA VAL A 225 -18.26 19.84 4.31
C VAL A 225 -18.58 19.35 5.72
N THR A 226 -18.63 20.27 6.69
CA THR A 226 -18.94 19.95 8.08
C THR A 226 -20.14 20.76 8.57
N THR A 227 -21.08 20.07 9.20
CA THR A 227 -22.28 20.66 9.81
C THR A 227 -22.41 20.14 11.23
N ALA A 228 -22.47 21.04 12.21
CA ALA A 228 -22.59 20.70 13.63
C ALA A 228 -21.57 19.65 14.12
N GLY A 229 -20.33 19.71 13.60
CA GLY A 229 -19.24 18.80 13.98
C GLY A 229 -19.26 17.43 13.28
N ALA A 230 -20.24 17.15 12.41
CA ALA A 230 -20.27 15.98 11.55
C ALA A 230 -19.77 16.33 10.14
N VAL A 231 -19.10 15.40 9.47
CA VAL A 231 -18.85 15.50 8.02
C VAL A 231 -20.13 15.10 7.29
N THR A 232 -20.62 15.98 6.44
CA THR A 232 -21.93 15.87 5.77
C THR A 232 -21.84 15.96 4.25
N GLY A 233 -20.62 15.98 3.71
CA GLY A 233 -20.41 16.05 2.28
C GLY A 233 -18.99 16.43 1.88
N VAL A 234 -18.84 16.76 0.61
CA VAL A 234 -17.59 17.17 -0.02
C VAL A 234 -17.82 18.35 -0.96
N ARG A 235 -16.79 19.15 -1.16
CA ARG A 235 -16.78 20.23 -2.16
C ARG A 235 -15.48 20.24 -2.94
N GLY A 236 -15.50 20.80 -4.14
CA GLY A 236 -14.29 20.97 -4.94
C GLY A 236 -14.53 21.36 -6.39
N ALA A 237 -13.56 21.07 -7.23
CA ALA A 237 -13.52 21.44 -8.63
C ALA A 237 -13.91 20.30 -9.58
N ILE A 238 -14.68 20.65 -10.61
CA ILE A 238 -14.87 19.82 -11.80
C ILE A 238 -13.73 20.14 -12.76
N LEU A 239 -12.97 19.12 -13.13
CA LEU A 239 -11.88 19.22 -14.11
C LEU A 239 -12.41 18.97 -15.51
N GLU A 240 -11.75 19.54 -16.51
CA GLU A 240 -12.14 19.28 -17.90
C GLU A 240 -12.14 17.77 -18.23
N PRO A 241 -13.08 17.30 -19.08
CA PRO A 241 -13.11 15.92 -19.53
C PRO A 241 -11.77 15.48 -20.11
N SER A 242 -11.39 14.22 -19.88
CA SER A 242 -10.12 13.70 -20.36
C SER A 242 -10.27 12.25 -20.81
N SER A 243 -9.68 11.95 -21.96
CA SER A 243 -9.58 10.60 -22.54
C SER A 243 -8.15 10.06 -22.52
N VAL A 244 -7.26 10.66 -21.72
CA VAL A 244 -5.87 10.19 -21.62
C VAL A 244 -5.83 8.73 -21.17
N ALA A 245 -4.86 8.00 -21.71
CA ALA A 245 -4.65 6.61 -21.34
C ALA A 245 -4.31 6.48 -19.84
N ARG A 246 -4.64 5.33 -19.26
CA ARG A 246 -4.38 5.00 -17.85
C ARG A 246 -2.93 5.33 -17.47
N GLY A 247 -2.75 5.98 -16.32
CA GLY A 247 -1.44 6.33 -15.78
C GLY A 247 -0.80 7.57 -16.39
N LYS A 248 -1.24 8.05 -17.56
CA LYS A 248 -0.78 9.32 -18.12
C LYS A 248 -1.37 10.49 -17.31
N SER A 249 -0.61 11.58 -17.21
CA SER A 249 -1.09 12.78 -16.53
C SER A 249 -2.33 13.34 -17.23
N SER A 250 -3.43 13.42 -16.51
CA SER A 250 -4.64 14.10 -16.95
C SER A 250 -4.57 15.60 -16.62
N SER A 251 -5.34 16.42 -17.34
CA SER A 251 -5.36 17.86 -17.13
C SER A 251 -5.87 18.24 -15.72
N ARG A 252 -5.40 19.38 -15.21
CA ARG A 252 -5.86 19.99 -13.95
C ARG A 252 -6.64 21.30 -14.17
N THR A 253 -6.98 21.63 -15.42
CA THR A 253 -7.84 22.76 -15.78
C THR A 253 -9.22 22.59 -15.15
N VAL A 254 -9.64 23.60 -14.39
CA VAL A 254 -10.94 23.64 -13.71
C VAL A 254 -11.98 24.25 -14.66
N VAL A 255 -13.13 23.59 -14.80
CA VAL A 255 -14.25 24.02 -15.65
C VAL A 255 -15.55 24.27 -14.87
N GLY A 256 -15.53 24.02 -13.57
CA GLY A 256 -16.65 24.27 -12.68
C GLY A 256 -16.34 23.88 -11.24
N GLU A 257 -17.31 24.08 -10.37
CA GLU A 257 -17.25 23.71 -8.96
C GLU A 257 -18.43 22.82 -8.59
N PHE A 258 -18.31 22.08 -7.50
CA PHE A 258 -19.37 21.25 -6.96
C PHE A 258 -19.36 21.27 -5.43
N GLU A 259 -20.54 21.04 -4.86
CA GLU A 259 -20.74 20.65 -3.48
C GLU A 259 -21.76 19.49 -3.50
N LEU A 260 -21.45 18.39 -2.81
CA LEU A 260 -22.28 17.19 -2.77
C LEU A 260 -22.48 16.75 -1.32
N ARG A 261 -23.70 16.37 -0.97
CA ARG A 261 -24.13 16.09 0.40
C ARG A 261 -24.48 14.62 0.59
N ALA A 262 -23.90 14.03 1.63
CA ALA A 262 -24.22 12.69 2.11
C ALA A 262 -23.86 12.57 3.60
N PRO A 263 -24.67 11.85 4.40
CA PRO A 263 -24.39 11.63 5.82
C PRO A 263 -23.11 10.80 6.07
N VAL A 264 -22.58 10.14 5.04
CA VAL A 264 -21.33 9.37 5.11
C VAL A 264 -20.37 9.77 3.98
N VAL A 265 -19.10 10.01 4.33
CA VAL A 265 -17.97 10.21 3.43
C VAL A 265 -16.87 9.20 3.75
N ILE A 266 -16.40 8.44 2.75
CA ILE A 266 -15.28 7.52 2.86
C ILE A 266 -14.11 8.01 2.00
N VAL A 267 -12.96 8.28 2.60
CA VAL A 267 -11.74 8.72 1.91
C VAL A 267 -10.86 7.51 1.55
N THR A 268 -10.60 7.29 0.26
CA THR A 268 -9.83 6.16 -0.30
C THR A 268 -8.84 6.61 -1.39
N SER A 269 -8.21 7.75 -1.16
CA SER A 269 -7.48 8.55 -2.16
C SER A 269 -6.02 8.16 -2.42
N GLY A 270 -5.48 7.15 -1.72
CA GLY A 270 -4.08 6.76 -1.87
C GLY A 270 -3.12 7.49 -0.91
N GLY A 271 -1.81 7.34 -1.15
CA GLY A 271 -0.74 7.92 -0.35
C GLY A 271 -0.04 9.08 -1.06
N ILE A 272 1.21 9.34 -0.69
CA ILE A 272 1.98 10.51 -1.19
C ILE A 272 3.04 10.16 -2.26
N GLY A 273 3.11 8.89 -2.70
CA GLY A 273 4.28 8.37 -3.43
C GLY A 273 4.69 9.12 -4.71
N ALA A 274 3.76 9.84 -5.38
CA ALA A 274 4.08 10.65 -6.55
C ALA A 274 4.54 12.08 -6.19
N ASN A 275 4.26 12.52 -4.97
CA ASN A 275 4.60 13.83 -4.46
C ASN A 275 5.95 13.80 -3.73
N HIS A 276 7.01 13.97 -4.51
CA HIS A 276 8.39 13.94 -4.05
C HIS A 276 8.71 15.01 -2.99
N ASP A 277 7.98 16.13 -2.96
CA ASP A 277 8.17 17.17 -1.96
C ASP A 277 7.56 16.74 -0.61
N LEU A 278 6.35 16.17 -0.63
CA LEU A 278 5.76 15.58 0.58
C LEU A 278 6.57 14.38 1.09
N VAL A 279 7.11 13.54 0.21
CA VAL A 279 8.02 12.45 0.60
C VAL A 279 9.24 13.02 1.35
N ARG A 280 9.84 14.11 0.86
CA ARG A 280 10.98 14.76 1.53
C ARG A 280 10.58 15.40 2.85
N ALA A 281 9.45 16.09 2.88
CA ALA A 281 8.95 16.75 4.08
C ALA A 281 8.69 15.76 5.23
N ASN A 282 8.31 14.52 4.89
CA ASN A 282 8.04 13.46 5.85
C ASN A 282 9.22 12.47 5.99
N TRP A 283 10.38 12.74 5.37
CA TRP A 283 11.49 11.78 5.37
C TRP A 283 11.92 11.44 6.79
N PRO A 284 11.88 10.15 7.19
CA PRO A 284 12.25 9.77 8.55
C PRO A 284 13.72 10.06 8.82
N ALA A 285 14.01 10.81 9.88
CA ALA A 285 15.39 11.12 10.29
C ALA A 285 16.24 9.86 10.50
N ARG A 286 15.62 8.75 10.94
CA ARG A 286 16.27 7.42 11.08
C ARG A 286 16.76 6.81 9.75
N MET A 287 16.32 7.32 8.60
CA MET A 287 16.78 6.92 7.26
C MET A 287 17.77 7.93 6.66
N GLY A 288 18.43 8.74 7.49
CA GLY A 288 19.45 9.68 7.04
C GLY A 288 18.89 10.82 6.19
N THR A 289 19.71 11.35 5.29
CA THR A 289 19.33 12.47 4.42
C THR A 289 18.43 11.97 3.29
N PRO A 290 17.32 12.65 2.95
CA PRO A 290 16.51 12.26 1.81
C PRO A 290 17.33 12.26 0.51
N PRO A 291 17.16 11.25 -0.36
CA PRO A 291 17.87 11.19 -1.64
C PRO A 291 17.67 12.45 -2.49
N LYS A 292 18.75 12.93 -3.11
CA LYS A 292 18.71 14.09 -4.00
C LYS A 292 17.82 13.79 -5.21
N SER A 293 18.09 12.67 -5.88
CA SER A 293 17.27 12.12 -6.95
C SER A 293 16.47 10.91 -6.46
N MET A 294 15.24 10.79 -6.97
CA MET A 294 14.38 9.61 -6.80
C MET A 294 13.57 9.42 -8.07
N ILE A 295 13.20 8.18 -8.35
CA ILE A 295 12.24 7.81 -9.40
C ILE A 295 10.89 7.44 -8.77
N THR A 296 9.83 7.49 -9.56
CA THR A 296 8.44 7.42 -9.07
C THR A 296 7.77 6.11 -9.45
N GLY A 297 7.41 5.30 -8.46
CA GLY A 297 6.79 3.98 -8.67
C GLY A 297 5.26 3.99 -8.68
N VAL A 298 4.61 5.15 -8.68
CA VAL A 298 3.14 5.31 -8.65
C VAL A 298 2.67 6.34 -9.67
N PRO A 299 1.43 6.24 -10.18
CA PRO A 299 0.86 7.26 -11.06
C PRO A 299 0.85 8.67 -10.43
N ALA A 300 0.90 9.69 -11.27
CA ALA A 300 1.00 11.10 -10.85
C ALA A 300 -0.12 11.59 -9.91
N HIS A 301 -1.30 10.96 -9.96
CA HIS A 301 -2.44 11.31 -9.11
C HIS A 301 -2.33 10.79 -7.66
N VAL A 302 -1.30 10.01 -7.31
CA VAL A 302 -1.03 9.56 -5.94
C VAL A 302 -0.27 10.67 -5.19
N ASP A 303 -0.98 11.79 -4.99
CA ASP A 303 -0.42 13.09 -4.62
C ASP A 303 -0.50 13.43 -3.12
N GLY A 304 -1.23 12.62 -2.34
CA GLY A 304 -1.41 12.81 -0.89
C GLY A 304 -2.41 13.87 -0.46
N ARG A 305 -3.07 14.58 -1.39
CA ARG A 305 -3.85 15.80 -1.08
C ARG A 305 -4.90 15.64 0.01
N MET A 306 -5.56 14.48 0.03
CA MET A 306 -6.68 14.23 0.95
C MET A 306 -6.23 14.04 2.39
N LEU A 307 -4.95 13.80 2.67
CA LEU A 307 -4.43 13.75 4.04
C LEU A 307 -4.65 15.11 4.73
N ALA A 308 -4.12 16.18 4.15
CA ALA A 308 -4.26 17.53 4.70
C ALA A 308 -5.72 18.02 4.71
N ILE A 309 -6.50 17.71 3.66
CA ILE A 309 -7.93 18.05 3.60
C ILE A 309 -8.71 17.37 4.74
N THR A 310 -8.41 16.10 5.02
CA THR A 310 -9.10 15.36 6.08
C THR A 310 -8.62 15.80 7.46
N GLU A 311 -7.35 16.16 7.60
CA GLU A 311 -6.80 16.75 8.84
C GLU A 311 -7.46 18.08 9.18
N GLN A 312 -7.70 18.94 8.18
CA GLN A 312 -8.43 20.20 8.36
C GLN A 312 -9.88 20.00 8.83
N ALA A 313 -10.48 18.83 8.54
CA ALA A 313 -11.80 18.44 9.07
C ALA A 313 -11.73 17.80 10.47
N GLY A 314 -10.55 17.81 11.12
CA GLY A 314 -10.31 17.26 12.45
C GLY A 314 -9.68 15.86 12.48
N GLY A 315 -9.44 15.26 11.31
CA GLY A 315 -8.86 13.91 11.22
C GLY A 315 -7.43 13.86 11.74
N ARG A 316 -7.12 12.89 12.61
CA ARG A 316 -5.78 12.72 13.16
C ARG A 316 -4.87 11.98 12.18
N ILE A 317 -3.75 12.59 11.79
CA ILE A 317 -2.67 11.89 11.07
C ILE A 317 -1.66 11.35 12.10
N VAL A 318 -1.28 10.09 11.97
CA VAL A 318 -0.25 9.44 12.81
C VAL A 318 0.82 8.77 11.95
N ASN A 319 2.00 8.61 12.53
CA ASN A 319 3.14 7.94 11.89
C ASN A 319 3.55 8.47 10.50
N PRO A 320 3.52 9.79 10.23
CA PRO A 320 3.76 10.32 8.87
C PRO A 320 5.16 9.99 8.33
N ASP A 321 6.12 9.74 9.22
CA ASP A 321 7.50 9.36 8.92
C ASP A 321 7.68 7.88 8.54
N ARG A 322 6.63 7.06 8.65
CA ARG A 322 6.69 5.64 8.26
C ARG A 322 6.39 5.52 6.76
N MET A 323 7.43 5.26 6.00
CA MET A 323 7.39 5.13 4.53
C MET A 323 8.08 3.86 4.06
N TRP A 324 7.66 3.38 2.89
CA TRP A 324 8.22 2.21 2.23
C TRP A 324 8.62 2.56 0.80
N HIS A 325 9.92 2.55 0.55
CA HIS A 325 10.54 2.87 -0.73
C HIS A 325 11.52 1.78 -1.10
N TYR A 326 11.60 1.47 -2.38
CA TYR A 326 12.46 0.40 -2.86
C TYR A 326 13.82 0.94 -3.28
N THR A 327 14.85 0.10 -3.12
CA THR A 327 16.24 0.44 -3.43
C THR A 327 16.69 -0.15 -4.76
N GLU A 328 15.95 -1.12 -5.31
CA GLU A 328 16.24 -1.79 -6.58
C GLU A 328 15.50 -1.15 -7.77
N GLY A 329 15.47 0.19 -7.83
CA GLY A 329 14.72 0.94 -8.83
C GLY A 329 15.45 1.14 -10.16
N LEU A 330 14.76 0.87 -11.26
CA LEU A 330 15.16 1.18 -12.64
C LEU A 330 14.38 2.36 -13.19
N GLN A 331 15.05 3.26 -13.90
CA GLN A 331 14.37 4.25 -14.72
C GLN A 331 13.69 3.54 -15.90
N ASN A 332 12.37 3.74 -16.03
CA ASN A 332 11.66 3.17 -17.16
C ASN A 332 12.05 3.90 -18.46
N TYR A 333 12.53 3.15 -19.44
CA TYR A 333 12.88 3.66 -20.77
C TYR A 333 11.65 4.07 -21.58
N ASP A 334 10.47 3.51 -21.28
CA ASP A 334 9.17 3.85 -21.86
C ASP A 334 8.18 4.28 -20.76
N PRO A 335 8.30 5.52 -20.25
CA PRO A 335 7.58 5.95 -19.06
C PRO A 335 6.08 6.13 -19.30
N ILE A 336 5.27 5.60 -18.38
CA ILE A 336 3.81 5.76 -18.38
C ILE A 336 3.43 7.08 -17.70
N TRP A 337 4.09 7.42 -16.59
CA TRP A 337 3.95 8.70 -15.88
C TRP A 337 5.31 9.42 -15.73
N PRO A 338 5.32 10.70 -15.30
CA PRO A 338 6.57 11.43 -15.08
C PRO A 338 7.50 10.70 -14.10
N LYS A 339 8.79 10.61 -14.44
CA LYS A 339 9.82 9.90 -13.66
C LYS A 339 9.49 8.43 -13.36
N HIS A 340 8.71 7.77 -14.22
CA HIS A 340 8.29 6.38 -14.02
C HIS A 340 9.47 5.47 -13.73
N GLY A 341 9.44 4.87 -12.55
CA GLY A 341 10.40 3.89 -12.09
C GLY A 341 9.77 2.51 -11.90
N ILE A 342 10.56 1.47 -12.16
CA ILE A 342 10.18 0.06 -12.00
C ILE A 342 11.11 -0.58 -10.99
N ARG A 343 10.56 -1.35 -10.05
CA ARG A 343 11.36 -2.13 -9.11
C ARG A 343 11.79 -3.45 -9.76
N ILE A 344 13.06 -3.80 -9.66
CA ILE A 344 13.48 -5.19 -9.78
C ILE A 344 13.04 -5.89 -8.50
N LEU A 345 12.23 -6.93 -8.60
CA LEU A 345 12.18 -7.96 -7.57
C LEU A 345 13.42 -8.81 -7.86
N PRO A 346 14.45 -8.83 -7.01
CA PRO A 346 15.64 -9.63 -7.27
C PRO A 346 15.51 -11.02 -6.65
N GLY A 347 16.44 -11.90 -7.00
CA GLY A 347 16.83 -13.05 -6.18
C GLY A 347 18.17 -12.76 -5.50
N PRO A 348 18.64 -13.65 -4.61
CA PRO A 348 19.77 -13.36 -3.73
C PRO A 348 21.14 -13.34 -4.44
N SER A 349 21.22 -13.68 -5.73
CA SER A 349 22.49 -14.04 -6.37
C SER A 349 23.34 -12.87 -6.83
N SER A 350 22.74 -11.72 -7.13
CA SER A 350 23.48 -10.53 -7.59
C SER A 350 24.31 -9.95 -6.45
N MET A 351 25.59 -9.63 -6.68
CA MET A 351 26.39 -8.95 -5.66
C MET A 351 25.99 -7.46 -5.59
N TRP A 352 25.76 -6.94 -4.39
CA TRP A 352 25.29 -5.56 -4.17
C TRP A 352 26.38 -4.68 -3.57
N PHE A 353 26.61 -3.53 -4.19
CA PHE A 353 27.61 -2.56 -3.81
C PHE A 353 27.00 -1.17 -3.66
N ASP A 354 27.59 -0.34 -2.81
CA ASP A 354 27.29 1.09 -2.78
C ASP A 354 27.80 1.81 -4.04
N ALA A 355 27.54 3.12 -4.13
CA ALA A 355 27.97 3.97 -5.24
C ALA A 355 29.50 3.96 -5.47
N THR A 356 30.30 3.65 -4.44
CA THR A 356 31.76 3.63 -4.47
C THR A 356 32.36 2.25 -4.77
N GLY A 357 31.52 1.24 -4.98
CA GLY A 357 31.98 -0.12 -5.28
C GLY A 357 32.35 -0.93 -4.05
N LYS A 358 31.95 -0.50 -2.84
CA LYS A 358 32.07 -1.30 -1.63
C LYS A 358 30.85 -2.21 -1.47
N ARG A 359 31.08 -3.51 -1.33
CA ARG A 359 30.01 -4.50 -1.17
C ARG A 359 29.29 -4.26 0.15
N PHE A 360 27.97 -4.33 0.11
CA PHE A 360 27.19 -4.26 1.33
C PHE A 360 27.37 -5.52 2.21
N SER A 361 27.10 -5.35 3.51
CA SER A 361 27.10 -6.44 4.50
C SER A 361 25.67 -6.90 4.79
N SER A 362 25.51 -8.12 5.29
CA SER A 362 24.20 -8.58 5.80
C SER A 362 23.62 -7.58 6.81
N PRO A 363 22.31 -7.26 6.75
CA PRO A 363 21.27 -7.90 5.93
C PRO A 363 21.07 -7.32 4.52
N ASP A 364 21.94 -6.45 4.02
CA ASP A 364 21.81 -5.76 2.72
C ASP A 364 22.18 -6.66 1.52
N ILE A 365 21.45 -7.76 1.41
CA ILE A 365 21.51 -8.74 0.33
C ILE A 365 20.23 -8.54 -0.52
N PRO A 366 20.28 -8.72 -1.85
CA PRO A 366 19.07 -8.55 -2.66
C PRO A 366 17.94 -9.46 -2.19
N GLY A 367 16.75 -8.90 -1.96
CA GLY A 367 15.58 -9.65 -1.48
C GLY A 367 15.63 -10.02 0.02
N TYR A 368 16.24 -9.18 0.87
CA TYR A 368 16.30 -9.39 2.33
C TYR A 368 15.60 -8.29 3.13
N ASP A 369 16.26 -7.17 3.42
CA ASP A 369 15.67 -6.05 4.18
C ASP A 369 15.83 -4.73 3.40
N THR A 370 14.83 -4.42 2.58
CA THR A 370 14.84 -3.20 1.75
C THR A 370 15.01 -1.92 2.57
N LEU A 371 14.42 -1.82 3.76
CA LEU A 371 14.50 -0.59 4.55
C LEU A 371 15.84 -0.44 5.28
N HIS A 372 16.46 -1.56 5.70
CA HIS A 372 17.84 -1.52 6.16
C HIS A 372 18.76 -1.07 5.02
N THR A 373 18.60 -1.64 3.83
CA THR A 373 19.43 -1.26 2.68
C THR A 373 19.21 0.19 2.24
N LEU A 374 17.97 0.70 2.32
CA LEU A 374 17.67 2.11 2.06
C LEU A 374 18.48 3.00 2.99
N LYS A 375 18.51 2.68 4.29
CA LYS A 375 19.31 3.42 5.27
C LYS A 375 20.80 3.33 4.95
N THR A 376 21.31 2.13 4.65
CA THR A 376 22.72 1.94 4.30
C THR A 376 23.11 2.80 3.10
N ILE A 377 22.27 2.84 2.06
CA ILE A 377 22.50 3.68 0.87
C ILE A 377 22.51 5.16 1.27
N THR A 378 21.48 5.65 1.99
CA THR A 378 21.40 7.09 2.32
C THR A 378 22.49 7.55 3.29
N ASP A 379 22.98 6.68 4.17
CA ASP A 379 24.12 6.94 5.05
C ASP A 379 25.43 7.15 4.28
N THR A 380 25.55 6.62 3.06
CA THR A 380 26.73 6.87 2.20
C THR A 380 26.75 8.30 1.64
N GLY A 381 25.63 9.03 1.69
CA GLY A 381 25.45 10.32 1.05
C GLY A 381 25.14 10.27 -0.46
N TYR A 382 25.08 9.07 -1.04
CA TYR A 382 24.66 8.82 -2.41
C TYR A 382 23.19 8.38 -2.48
N ASP A 383 22.59 8.50 -3.66
CA ASP A 383 21.19 8.14 -3.94
C ASP A 383 21.05 6.98 -4.94
N TYR A 384 22.15 6.25 -5.15
CA TYR A 384 22.19 5.07 -6.00
C TYR A 384 23.13 3.99 -5.46
N SER A 385 22.97 2.77 -5.96
CA SER A 385 23.81 1.61 -5.65
C SER A 385 24.00 0.75 -6.91
N TRP A 386 24.77 -0.33 -6.81
CA TRP A 386 25.07 -1.21 -7.95
C TRP A 386 24.77 -2.66 -7.65
N PHE A 387 24.03 -3.31 -8.54
CA PHE A 387 24.19 -4.76 -8.72
C PHE A 387 25.33 -5.02 -9.67
N VAL A 388 26.19 -5.99 -9.34
CA VAL A 388 27.10 -6.68 -10.27
C VAL A 388 26.65 -8.13 -10.35
N THR A 389 26.36 -8.57 -11.56
CA THR A 389 25.63 -9.81 -11.81
C THR A 389 26.00 -10.41 -13.17
N THR A 390 25.38 -11.53 -13.51
CA THR A 390 25.60 -12.26 -14.75
C THR A 390 24.30 -12.34 -15.56
N GLN A 391 24.39 -12.57 -16.87
CA GLN A 391 23.21 -12.82 -17.70
C GLN A 391 22.37 -13.99 -17.17
N LYS A 392 23.02 -15.06 -16.67
CA LYS A 392 22.32 -16.21 -16.08
C LYS A 392 21.49 -15.85 -14.84
N ILE A 393 21.99 -14.93 -14.00
CA ILE A 393 21.24 -14.42 -12.85
C ILE A 393 20.08 -13.56 -13.32
N ILE A 394 20.34 -12.56 -14.18
CA ILE A 394 19.30 -11.64 -14.66
C ILE A 394 18.16 -12.41 -15.35
N ALA A 395 18.49 -13.41 -16.17
CA ALA A 395 17.49 -14.18 -16.92
C ALA A 395 16.46 -14.88 -16.03
N LYS A 396 16.86 -15.31 -14.82
CA LYS A 396 16.00 -16.09 -13.93
C LYS A 396 15.48 -15.28 -12.74
N GLU A 397 16.28 -14.38 -12.20
CA GLU A 397 16.00 -13.73 -10.91
C GLU A 397 15.34 -12.36 -11.05
N PHE A 398 15.54 -11.64 -12.15
CA PHE A 398 14.95 -10.32 -12.31
C PHE A 398 13.49 -10.48 -12.71
N ALA A 399 12.56 -10.26 -11.79
CA ALA A 399 11.17 -9.98 -12.16
C ALA A 399 10.95 -8.48 -12.03
N LEU A 400 10.32 -7.86 -13.03
CA LEU A 400 10.03 -6.44 -12.98
C LEU A 400 8.66 -6.23 -12.33
N SER A 401 8.57 -5.29 -11.39
CA SER A 401 7.29 -4.88 -10.82
C SER A 401 6.43 -4.22 -11.88
N GLY A 402 5.10 -4.39 -11.80
CA GLY A 402 4.17 -3.81 -12.75
C GLY A 402 3.37 -4.89 -13.46
N SER A 403 2.06 -4.71 -13.60
CA SER A 403 1.24 -5.61 -14.42
C SER A 403 1.64 -5.52 -15.90
N GLU A 404 2.04 -4.33 -16.36
CA GLU A 404 2.48 -4.04 -17.71
C GLU A 404 3.83 -4.69 -18.06
N GLN A 405 4.67 -4.99 -17.06
CA GLN A 405 5.95 -5.66 -17.26
C GLN A 405 5.85 -7.18 -17.22
N ASN A 406 4.65 -7.74 -17.02
CA ASN A 406 4.41 -9.18 -16.91
C ASN A 406 3.25 -9.61 -17.81
N PRO A 407 3.37 -9.43 -19.14
CA PRO A 407 2.29 -9.72 -20.08
C PRO A 407 1.85 -11.19 -20.03
N ASP A 408 2.76 -12.12 -19.74
CA ASP A 408 2.46 -13.54 -19.57
C ASP A 408 1.49 -13.79 -18.39
N LEU A 409 1.72 -13.15 -17.25
CA LEU A 409 0.85 -13.30 -16.07
C LEU A 409 -0.42 -12.48 -16.21
N THR A 410 -0.29 -11.24 -16.71
CA THR A 410 -1.38 -10.26 -16.81
C THR A 410 -2.39 -10.66 -17.87
N ASN A 411 -1.93 -11.11 -19.04
CA ASN A 411 -2.79 -11.56 -20.13
C ASN A 411 -3.17 -13.05 -20.00
N LYS A 412 -2.71 -13.72 -18.93
CA LYS A 412 -2.97 -15.15 -18.66
C LYS A 412 -2.45 -16.05 -19.79
N ASP A 413 -1.30 -15.69 -20.36
CA ASP A 413 -0.66 -16.40 -21.47
C ASP A 413 0.29 -17.48 -20.95
N ILE A 414 -0.20 -18.72 -20.98
CA ILE A 414 0.54 -19.91 -20.50
C ILE A 414 1.76 -20.20 -21.39
N TRP A 415 1.73 -19.89 -22.69
CA TRP A 415 2.85 -20.14 -23.59
C TRP A 415 4.01 -19.19 -23.32
N MET A 416 3.71 -17.90 -23.16
CA MET A 416 4.71 -16.91 -22.75
C MET A 416 5.28 -17.20 -21.35
N LEU A 417 4.45 -17.74 -20.45
CA LEU A 417 4.92 -18.17 -19.13
C LEU A 417 5.91 -19.35 -19.24
N LEU A 418 5.57 -20.37 -20.02
CA LEU A 418 6.42 -21.55 -20.22
C LEU A 418 7.73 -21.21 -20.95
N SER A 419 7.75 -20.17 -21.78
CA SER A 419 8.97 -19.75 -22.48
C SER A 419 10.07 -19.24 -21.54
N ARG A 420 9.71 -18.77 -20.34
CA ARG A 420 10.64 -18.32 -19.30
C ARG A 420 11.65 -19.40 -18.85
N ILE A 421 11.36 -20.68 -19.12
CA ILE A 421 12.27 -21.80 -18.79
C ILE A 421 13.52 -21.78 -19.68
N TRP A 422 13.40 -21.31 -20.93
CA TRP A 422 14.46 -21.40 -21.95
C TRP A 422 14.94 -20.04 -22.46
N GLN A 423 14.25 -18.95 -22.12
CA GLN A 423 14.55 -17.61 -22.61
C GLN A 423 14.45 -16.58 -21.48
N THR A 424 15.32 -15.56 -21.52
CA THR A 424 15.15 -14.37 -20.69
C THR A 424 13.81 -13.71 -21.04
N PRO A 425 12.98 -13.36 -20.04
CA PRO A 425 11.77 -12.58 -20.27
C PRO A 425 12.03 -11.32 -21.11
N GLU A 426 11.25 -11.13 -22.17
CA GLU A 426 11.39 -10.01 -23.12
C GLU A 426 11.49 -8.62 -22.44
N PRO A 427 10.69 -8.29 -21.42
CA PRO A 427 10.80 -7.00 -20.74
C PRO A 427 12.22 -6.73 -20.21
N ILE A 428 12.88 -7.74 -19.64
CA ILE A 428 14.23 -7.62 -19.10
C ILE A 428 15.24 -7.34 -20.21
N GLU A 429 15.13 -8.03 -21.35
CA GLU A 429 15.99 -7.79 -22.52
C GLU A 429 15.79 -6.38 -23.09
N ARG A 430 14.55 -5.87 -23.11
CA ARG A 430 14.28 -4.48 -23.51
C ARG A 430 14.89 -3.46 -22.54
N PHE A 431 14.82 -3.71 -21.24
CA PHE A 431 15.51 -2.88 -20.23
C PHE A 431 17.02 -2.91 -20.39
N LYS A 432 17.61 -4.08 -20.62
CA LYS A 432 19.05 -4.21 -20.85
C LYS A 432 19.51 -3.46 -22.10
N LYS A 433 18.68 -3.46 -23.16
CA LYS A 433 19.00 -2.81 -24.44
C LYS A 433 18.78 -1.30 -24.43
N ASN A 434 17.69 -0.83 -23.83
CA ASN A 434 17.23 0.56 -23.96
C ASN A 434 17.31 1.35 -22.64
N GLY A 435 17.49 0.67 -21.51
CA GLY A 435 17.52 1.29 -20.19
C GLY A 435 18.82 2.05 -19.93
N ALA A 436 18.70 3.20 -19.29
CA ALA A 436 19.84 4.06 -18.97
C ALA A 436 20.73 3.51 -17.85
N ASP A 437 20.24 2.53 -17.08
CA ASP A 437 20.88 2.04 -15.86
C ASP A 437 21.79 0.80 -16.07
N PHE A 438 21.87 0.25 -17.28
CA PHE A 438 22.57 -1.02 -17.55
C PHE A 438 23.94 -0.81 -18.18
N VAL A 439 24.93 -1.55 -17.66
CA VAL A 439 26.25 -1.72 -18.27
C VAL A 439 26.46 -3.21 -18.53
N VAL A 440 26.67 -3.59 -19.79
CA VAL A 440 26.94 -4.97 -20.20
C VAL A 440 28.37 -5.07 -20.72
N ALA A 441 29.14 -6.03 -20.23
CA ALA A 441 30.55 -6.19 -20.59
C ALA A 441 31.00 -7.65 -20.53
N ASP A 442 31.99 -8.00 -21.36
CA ASP A 442 32.54 -9.36 -21.41
C ASP A 442 33.57 -9.65 -20.30
N ASN A 443 34.08 -8.60 -19.64
CA ASN A 443 35.06 -8.72 -18.58
C ASN A 443 34.96 -7.56 -17.58
N LEU A 444 35.58 -7.75 -16.40
CA LEU A 444 35.46 -6.83 -15.27
C LEU A 444 36.07 -5.45 -15.55
N THR A 445 37.17 -5.37 -16.31
CA THR A 445 37.81 -4.09 -16.68
C THR A 445 36.84 -3.23 -17.50
N ALA A 446 36.22 -3.81 -18.53
CA ALA A 446 35.23 -3.13 -19.35
C ALA A 446 33.96 -2.79 -18.55
N LEU A 447 33.55 -3.66 -17.61
CA LEU A 447 32.42 -3.40 -16.73
C LEU A 447 32.65 -2.16 -15.85
N VAL A 448 33.79 -2.09 -15.16
CA VAL A 448 34.16 -0.96 -14.30
C VAL A 448 34.28 0.34 -15.10
N ALA A 449 34.90 0.29 -16.29
CA ALA A 449 34.97 1.44 -17.18
C ALA A 449 33.57 1.93 -17.58
N GLY A 450 32.63 1.01 -17.86
CA GLY A 450 31.25 1.33 -18.16
C GLY A 450 30.48 1.91 -16.96
N MET A 451 30.65 1.34 -15.77
CA MET A 451 30.04 1.86 -14.53
C MET A 451 30.48 3.31 -14.27
N ASN A 452 31.80 3.56 -14.31
CA ASN A 452 32.38 4.88 -14.10
C ASN A 452 31.97 5.89 -15.19
N LYS A 453 31.85 5.45 -16.44
CA LYS A 453 31.35 6.29 -17.54
C LYS A 453 29.89 6.69 -17.34
N LEU A 454 29.05 5.77 -16.82
CA LEU A 454 27.62 6.01 -16.64
C LEU A 454 27.36 7.07 -15.57
N THR A 455 28.11 7.05 -14.46
CA THR A 455 27.95 8.00 -13.35
C THR A 455 28.78 9.27 -13.48
N GLY A 456 29.90 9.20 -14.20
CA GLY A 456 30.78 10.34 -14.49
C GLY A 456 31.68 10.78 -13.33
N ASP A 457 31.58 10.13 -12.17
CA ASP A 457 32.32 10.43 -10.94
C ASP A 457 33.56 9.54 -10.74
N ASN A 458 33.71 8.47 -11.54
CA ASN A 458 34.84 7.53 -11.52
C ASN A 458 35.12 6.92 -10.13
N LEU A 459 34.06 6.60 -9.37
CA LEU A 459 34.19 6.13 -7.99
C LEU A 459 34.60 4.65 -7.86
N ILE A 460 34.40 3.84 -8.89
CA ILE A 460 34.62 2.39 -8.83
C ILE A 460 36.08 2.05 -9.16
N ASP A 461 36.79 1.46 -8.20
CA ASP A 461 38.13 0.90 -8.40
C ASP A 461 38.07 -0.57 -8.84
N LEU A 462 38.79 -0.90 -9.93
CA LEU A 462 38.83 -2.26 -10.47
C LEU A 462 39.45 -3.27 -9.51
N THR A 463 40.53 -2.89 -8.83
CA THR A 463 41.27 -3.82 -7.96
C THR A 463 40.42 -4.20 -6.76
N ASP A 464 39.78 -3.22 -6.14
CA ASP A 464 38.93 -3.46 -4.97
C ASP A 464 37.64 -4.20 -5.32
N LEU A 465 36.97 -3.85 -6.42
CA LEU A 465 35.78 -4.57 -6.88
C LEU A 465 36.13 -6.04 -7.18
N LYS A 466 37.24 -6.29 -7.89
CA LYS A 466 37.70 -7.64 -8.19
C LYS A 466 37.98 -8.45 -6.93
N ARG A 467 38.69 -7.85 -5.96
CA ARG A 467 39.03 -8.51 -4.69
C ARG A 467 37.78 -9.02 -3.95
N GLN A 468 36.71 -8.22 -3.94
CA GLN A 468 35.45 -8.57 -3.30
C GLN A 468 34.68 -9.67 -4.04
N ILE A 469 34.65 -9.61 -5.38
CA ILE A 469 34.05 -10.65 -6.24
C ILE A 469 34.80 -11.98 -6.07
N ASP A 470 36.13 -11.98 -6.17
CA ASP A 470 36.95 -13.17 -6.00
C ASP A 470 36.74 -13.81 -4.61
N ALA A 471 36.60 -13.00 -3.56
CA ALA A 471 36.36 -13.49 -2.21
C ALA A 471 35.01 -14.23 -2.11
N ARG A 472 33.94 -13.65 -2.66
CA ARG A 472 32.62 -14.29 -2.72
C ARG A 472 32.64 -15.56 -3.58
N ASP A 473 33.32 -15.53 -4.72
CA ASP A 473 33.36 -16.66 -5.65
C ASP A 473 34.12 -17.87 -5.12
N ARG A 474 35.13 -17.67 -4.25
CA ARG A 474 35.78 -18.78 -3.52
C ARG A 474 34.85 -19.49 -2.55
N GLU A 475 33.85 -18.78 -2.03
CA GLU A 475 32.89 -19.33 -1.06
C GLU A 475 31.83 -20.22 -1.74
N ILE A 476 31.63 -20.07 -3.06
CA ILE A 476 30.68 -20.89 -3.84
C ILE A 476 31.04 -22.38 -3.79
N ASP A 477 32.33 -22.68 -3.93
CA ASP A 477 32.84 -24.06 -3.94
C ASP A 477 32.93 -24.68 -2.54
N ASN A 478 32.79 -23.87 -1.48
CA ASN A 478 32.92 -24.32 -0.09
C ASN A 478 31.54 -24.68 0.50
N PRO A 479 31.20 -25.96 0.74
CA PRO A 479 29.89 -26.37 1.23
C PRO A 479 29.53 -25.81 2.62
N TYR A 480 30.51 -25.39 3.42
CA TYR A 480 30.29 -24.85 4.78
C TYR A 480 30.30 -23.32 4.87
N THR A 481 30.52 -22.60 3.75
CA THR A 481 30.72 -21.14 3.60
C THR A 481 30.34 -20.23 4.78
N LYS A 482 31.15 -19.19 5.03
CA LYS A 482 30.83 -18.13 5.99
C LYS A 482 30.22 -16.86 5.37
N ASP A 483 30.07 -16.82 4.04
CA ASP A 483 29.49 -15.67 3.35
C ASP A 483 27.96 -15.72 3.42
N ALA A 484 27.36 -14.72 4.07
CA ALA A 484 25.92 -14.67 4.32
C ALA A 484 25.09 -14.68 3.03
N GLN A 485 25.59 -14.08 1.94
CA GLN A 485 24.89 -14.13 0.65
C GLN A 485 24.92 -15.53 0.07
N VAL A 486 26.07 -16.23 0.12
CA VAL A 486 26.16 -17.61 -0.37
C VAL A 486 25.28 -18.56 0.45
N MET A 487 25.24 -18.40 1.78
CA MET A 487 24.26 -19.10 2.63
C MET A 487 22.83 -18.81 2.19
N GLY A 488 22.52 -17.55 1.90
CA GLY A 488 21.20 -17.10 1.45
C GLY A 488 20.77 -17.70 0.11
N ILE A 489 21.68 -17.81 -0.86
CA ILE A 489 21.43 -18.47 -2.15
C ILE A 489 21.13 -19.96 -1.93
N ARG A 490 21.91 -20.65 -1.09
CA ARG A 490 21.67 -22.07 -0.77
C ARG A 490 20.32 -22.27 -0.08
N ASN A 491 19.97 -21.39 0.86
CA ASN A 491 18.67 -21.42 1.50
C ASN A 491 17.51 -21.23 0.49
N ALA A 492 17.67 -20.29 -0.45
CA ALA A 492 16.69 -20.11 -1.52
C ALA A 492 16.56 -21.38 -2.39
N LEU A 493 17.68 -22.00 -2.77
CA LEU A 493 17.67 -23.23 -3.58
C LEU A 493 17.12 -24.47 -2.84
N ASN A 494 17.05 -24.44 -1.51
CA ASN A 494 16.41 -25.49 -0.72
C ASN A 494 14.88 -25.44 -0.80
N TYR A 495 14.29 -24.31 -1.20
CA TYR A 495 12.86 -24.19 -1.42
C TYR A 495 12.52 -24.51 -2.89
N PRO A 496 11.69 -25.54 -3.17
CA PRO A 496 11.36 -25.91 -4.55
C PRO A 496 10.73 -24.78 -5.38
N GLY A 497 9.91 -23.92 -4.76
CA GLY A 497 9.30 -22.78 -5.46
C GLY A 497 10.35 -21.81 -6.01
N ASP A 498 11.39 -21.51 -5.23
CA ASP A 498 12.49 -20.65 -5.64
C ASP A 498 13.37 -21.34 -6.69
N THR A 499 13.72 -22.60 -6.49
CA THR A 499 14.51 -23.37 -7.46
C THR A 499 13.85 -23.46 -8.82
N LEU A 500 12.52 -23.63 -8.87
CA LEU A 500 11.77 -23.72 -10.12
C LEU A 500 11.59 -22.35 -10.79
N SER A 501 11.25 -21.31 -10.02
CA SER A 501 10.71 -20.08 -10.60
C SER A 501 11.56 -18.82 -10.43
N ARG A 502 12.52 -18.81 -9.49
CA ARG A 502 13.02 -17.54 -8.94
C ARG A 502 14.53 -17.42 -8.78
N THR A 503 15.23 -18.50 -8.47
CA THR A 503 16.65 -18.45 -8.08
C THR A 503 17.52 -19.16 -9.12
N ALA A 504 18.56 -18.47 -9.58
CA ALA A 504 19.55 -19.02 -10.49
C ALA A 504 20.32 -20.15 -9.81
N ALA A 505 20.70 -21.18 -10.60
CA ALA A 505 21.64 -22.18 -10.11
C ALA A 505 22.92 -21.49 -9.65
N ILE A 506 23.42 -21.88 -8.48
CA ILE A 506 24.57 -21.22 -7.86
C ILE A 506 25.82 -21.35 -8.75
N HIS A 507 26.51 -20.23 -8.96
CA HIS A 507 27.74 -20.16 -9.76
C HIS A 507 28.58 -18.95 -9.33
N LYS A 508 29.83 -18.92 -9.81
CA LYS A 508 30.76 -17.80 -9.64
C LYS A 508 30.35 -16.64 -10.55
N ILE A 509 30.42 -15.41 -10.07
CA ILE A 509 30.20 -14.23 -10.91
C ILE A 509 31.20 -14.18 -12.07
N THR A 510 32.44 -14.63 -11.85
CA THR A 510 33.47 -14.67 -12.89
C THR A 510 33.36 -15.86 -13.85
N ASP A 511 32.33 -16.70 -13.75
CA ASP A 511 32.11 -17.81 -14.69
C ASP A 511 31.67 -17.28 -16.06
N SER A 512 32.55 -17.39 -17.07
CA SER A 512 32.28 -16.90 -18.42
C SER A 512 31.10 -17.61 -19.08
N SER A 513 30.77 -18.84 -18.68
CA SER A 513 29.60 -19.56 -19.20
C SER A 513 28.27 -19.02 -18.68
N ALA A 514 28.31 -18.22 -17.61
CA ALA A 514 27.14 -17.51 -17.08
C ALA A 514 27.00 -16.07 -17.62
N GLY A 515 28.00 -15.60 -18.37
CA GLY A 515 28.12 -14.23 -18.86
C GLY A 515 27.14 -13.86 -19.99
N PRO A 516 27.19 -12.60 -20.49
CA PRO A 516 28.13 -11.54 -20.10
C PRO A 516 27.95 -11.04 -18.65
N LEU A 517 28.95 -10.28 -18.16
CA LEU A 517 28.84 -9.55 -16.89
C LEU A 517 27.94 -8.33 -17.10
N ILE A 518 27.13 -8.04 -16.08
CA ILE A 518 26.19 -6.94 -16.11
C ILE A 518 26.28 -6.17 -14.79
N ALA A 519 26.35 -4.86 -14.89
CA ALA A 519 26.18 -3.95 -13.76
C ALA A 519 24.91 -3.14 -13.97
N VAL A 520 24.14 -2.96 -12.89
CA VAL A 520 22.87 -2.25 -12.93
C VAL A 520 22.90 -1.16 -11.87
N ARG A 521 22.77 0.10 -12.31
CA ARG A 521 22.63 1.24 -11.42
C ARG A 521 21.22 1.23 -10.84
N LEU A 522 21.12 1.12 -9.53
CA LEU A 522 19.85 1.07 -8.84
C LEU A 522 19.55 2.43 -8.21
N ASN A 523 18.31 2.88 -8.39
CA ASN A 523 17.82 4.17 -7.93
C ASN A 523 16.84 3.98 -6.77
N ILE A 524 16.74 4.96 -5.88
CA ILE A 524 15.67 4.98 -4.87
C ILE A 524 14.32 5.26 -5.55
N LEU A 525 13.38 4.34 -5.37
CA LEU A 525 12.04 4.35 -5.95
C LEU A 525 10.98 4.66 -4.90
N THR A 526 10.34 5.82 -5.01
CA THR A 526 9.21 6.16 -4.14
C THR A 526 8.05 5.21 -4.40
N ARG A 527 7.36 4.79 -3.33
CA ARG A 527 6.24 3.85 -3.45
C ARG A 527 5.09 4.14 -2.51
N LYS A 528 5.28 3.97 -1.19
CA LYS A 528 4.19 3.95 -0.21
C LYS A 528 4.45 4.79 1.02
N THR A 529 3.37 5.30 1.60
CA THR A 529 3.31 5.69 3.02
C THR A 529 2.67 4.57 3.83
N LEU A 530 3.32 4.20 4.93
CA LEU A 530 2.79 3.24 5.90
C LEU A 530 1.98 3.95 6.99
N GLY A 531 2.30 5.21 7.27
CA GLY A 531 1.48 6.10 8.10
C GLY A 531 0.23 6.64 7.40
N GLY A 532 -0.63 7.33 8.14
CA GLY A 532 -1.81 8.00 7.57
C GLY A 532 -2.84 8.42 8.61
N LEU A 533 -4.08 8.60 8.15
CA LEU A 533 -5.25 8.88 9.00
C LEU A 533 -5.46 7.74 9.99
N GLN A 534 -5.56 8.08 11.28
CA GLN A 534 -5.89 7.12 12.32
C GLN A 534 -7.37 6.77 12.25
N THR A 535 -7.66 5.46 12.21
CA THR A 535 -9.01 4.91 12.21
C THR A 535 -9.16 3.84 13.28
N ASP A 536 -10.36 3.68 13.83
CA ASP A 536 -10.69 2.45 14.55
C ASP A 536 -10.91 1.27 13.58
N LEU A 537 -11.23 0.07 14.10
CA LEU A 537 -11.46 -1.14 13.30
C LEU A 537 -12.70 -1.08 12.38
N SER A 538 -13.59 -0.10 12.59
CA SER A 538 -14.72 0.16 11.71
C SER A 538 -14.35 1.13 10.58
N GLY A 539 -13.10 1.59 10.51
CA GLY A 539 -12.62 2.54 9.52
C GLY A 539 -13.06 3.98 9.78
N ARG A 540 -13.64 4.28 10.97
CA ARG A 540 -14.04 5.66 11.32
C ARG A 540 -12.80 6.49 11.60
N VAL A 541 -12.69 7.65 10.99
CA VAL A 541 -11.55 8.56 11.23
C VAL A 541 -11.66 9.12 12.64
N LEU A 542 -10.54 9.13 13.36
CA LEU A 542 -10.49 9.61 14.74
C LEU A 542 -9.98 11.05 14.82
N HIS A 543 -10.54 11.80 15.76
CA HIS A 543 -10.00 13.09 16.19
C HIS A 543 -8.76 12.91 17.08
N GLN A 544 -8.02 13.99 17.34
CA GLN A 544 -6.89 13.99 18.29
C GLN A 544 -7.27 13.50 19.70
N SER A 545 -8.53 13.65 20.09
CA SER A 545 -9.08 13.16 21.37
C SER A 545 -9.38 11.66 21.38
N GLY A 546 -9.22 10.96 20.26
CA GLY A 546 -9.52 9.53 20.11
C GLY A 546 -10.97 9.20 19.76
N ASN A 547 -11.87 10.19 19.76
CA ASN A 547 -13.27 9.98 19.39
C ASN A 547 -13.45 9.96 17.85
N PRO A 548 -14.33 9.11 17.30
CA PRO A 548 -14.69 9.15 15.89
C PRO A 548 -15.28 10.49 15.46
N ILE A 549 -14.92 10.93 14.26
CA ILE A 549 -15.55 12.07 13.58
C ILE A 549 -16.84 11.57 12.92
N PRO A 550 -18.02 12.07 13.31
CA PRO A 550 -19.28 11.60 12.75
C PRO A 550 -19.32 11.76 11.22
N GLY A 551 -19.78 10.72 10.53
CA GLY A 551 -19.90 10.69 9.07
C GLY A 551 -18.60 10.47 8.30
N LEU A 552 -17.43 10.40 8.95
CA LEU A 552 -16.15 10.33 8.25
C LEU A 552 -15.43 8.98 8.44
N TYR A 553 -15.09 8.35 7.33
CA TYR A 553 -14.37 7.09 7.26
C TYR A 553 -13.15 7.20 6.34
N ALA A 554 -12.18 6.31 6.52
CA ALA A 554 -11.03 6.20 5.63
C ALA A 554 -10.59 4.75 5.47
N ALA A 555 -10.09 4.40 4.29
CA ALA A 555 -9.55 3.09 4.00
C ALA A 555 -8.45 3.15 2.93
N GLY A 556 -7.62 2.12 2.88
CA GLY A 556 -6.54 2.08 1.91
C GLY A 556 -5.34 2.98 2.29
N GLU A 557 -4.65 3.42 1.25
CA GLU A 557 -3.57 4.43 1.21
C GLU A 557 -3.43 5.36 2.40
N VAL A 558 -4.46 6.19 2.41
CA VAL A 558 -4.63 7.40 3.18
C VAL A 558 -4.76 7.10 4.67
N ALA A 559 -5.10 5.86 5.03
CA ALA A 559 -5.25 5.40 6.41
C ALA A 559 -4.05 4.52 6.86
N GLY A 560 -2.90 4.58 6.17
CA GLY A 560 -1.77 3.69 6.43
C GLY A 560 -2.12 2.22 6.22
N PHE A 561 -3.08 1.97 5.30
CA PHE A 561 -3.82 0.73 5.09
C PHE A 561 -4.59 0.15 6.30
N GLY A 562 -4.73 0.92 7.39
CA GLY A 562 -5.84 0.91 8.35
C GLY A 562 -5.40 1.21 9.78
N GLY A 563 -5.94 2.24 10.41
CA GLY A 563 -5.50 2.71 11.73
C GLY A 563 -4.25 3.58 11.74
N GLY A 564 -3.81 4.03 10.56
CA GLY A 564 -2.70 4.96 10.35
C GLY A 564 -1.32 4.31 10.45
N GLY A 565 -1.22 2.99 10.36
CA GLY A 565 0.08 2.34 10.56
C GLY A 565 0.08 0.83 10.61
N VAL A 566 -0.85 0.11 9.97
CA VAL A 566 -1.04 -1.35 10.17
C VAL A 566 0.24 -2.19 10.02
N HIS A 567 1.21 -1.70 9.25
CA HIS A 567 2.49 -2.38 9.02
C HIS A 567 3.58 -1.97 10.02
N GLY A 568 3.37 -0.97 10.87
CA GLY A 568 4.48 -0.39 11.65
C GLY A 568 5.54 0.23 10.73
N TYR A 569 6.81 0.00 11.02
CA TYR A 569 7.95 0.59 10.30
C TYR A 569 8.27 -0.09 8.96
N ARG A 570 7.94 -1.37 8.79
CA ARG A 570 8.26 -2.20 7.61
C ARG A 570 7.05 -3.04 7.22
N SER A 571 6.95 -3.41 5.95
CA SER A 571 5.84 -4.26 5.49
C SER A 571 6.34 -5.66 5.14
N LEU A 572 5.52 -6.66 5.46
CA LEU A 572 5.62 -7.98 4.82
C LEU A 572 5.07 -7.90 3.38
N GLU A 573 5.48 -8.84 2.53
CA GLU A 573 5.13 -8.79 1.12
C GLU A 573 3.71 -9.27 0.86
N GLY A 574 3.04 -8.68 -0.14
CA GLY A 574 1.66 -9.03 -0.50
C GLY A 574 0.60 -8.47 0.46
N THR A 575 1.00 -7.67 1.46
CA THR A 575 0.06 -7.10 2.43
C THR A 575 -0.64 -5.86 1.88
N PHE A 576 0.01 -5.02 1.08
CA PHE A 576 -0.55 -3.74 0.63
C PHE A 576 -1.89 -3.86 -0.12
N LEU A 577 -1.98 -4.72 -1.13
CA LEU A 577 -3.25 -4.96 -1.83
C LEU A 577 -4.29 -5.56 -0.89
N GLY A 578 -3.88 -6.50 -0.05
CA GLY A 578 -4.76 -7.07 0.95
C GLY A 578 -5.26 -6.03 1.96
N GLY A 579 -4.44 -5.06 2.36
CA GLY A 579 -4.80 -3.99 3.28
C GLY A 579 -5.86 -3.07 2.66
N CYS A 580 -5.74 -2.76 1.36
CA CYS A 580 -6.82 -2.09 0.61
C CYS A 580 -8.13 -2.90 0.63
N LEU A 581 -8.05 -4.20 0.37
CA LEU A 581 -9.22 -5.10 0.36
C LEU A 581 -9.88 -5.15 1.74
N PHE A 582 -9.08 -5.35 2.79
CA PHE A 582 -9.56 -5.50 4.15
C PHE A 582 -10.15 -4.20 4.69
N SER A 583 -9.37 -3.12 4.72
CA SER A 583 -9.85 -1.83 5.23
C SER A 583 -11.02 -1.27 4.41
N GLY A 584 -10.99 -1.42 3.08
CA GLY A 584 -12.11 -1.01 2.22
C GLY A 584 -13.39 -1.77 2.52
N ARG A 585 -13.30 -3.10 2.74
CA ARG A 585 -14.44 -3.94 3.11
C ARG A 585 -14.99 -3.57 4.48
N GLN A 586 -14.13 -3.33 5.47
CA GLN A 586 -14.57 -2.97 6.81
C GLN A 586 -15.22 -1.59 6.86
N ALA A 587 -14.59 -0.59 6.25
CA ALA A 587 -15.16 0.75 6.18
C ALA A 587 -16.50 0.76 5.42
N GLY A 588 -16.59 0.05 4.30
CA GLY A 588 -17.83 -0.06 3.52
C GLY A 588 -18.97 -0.73 4.29
N LYS A 589 -18.71 -1.83 4.99
CA LYS A 589 -19.71 -2.52 5.82
C LYS A 589 -20.15 -1.68 7.03
N ALA A 590 -19.21 -1.06 7.72
CA ALA A 590 -19.51 -0.23 8.88
C ALA A 590 -20.31 1.01 8.49
N ALA A 591 -19.91 1.67 7.40
CA ALA A 591 -20.65 2.78 6.81
C ALA A 591 -22.08 2.38 6.42
N ALA A 592 -22.24 1.23 5.74
CA ALA A 592 -23.55 0.72 5.36
C ALA A 592 -24.47 0.43 6.55
N ALA A 593 -23.91 -0.01 7.69
CA ALA A 593 -24.67 -0.28 8.91
C ALA A 593 -25.04 0.99 9.70
N ALA A 594 -24.39 2.12 9.42
CA ALA A 594 -24.65 3.40 10.06
C ALA A 594 -25.68 4.27 9.30
N LEU A 595 -26.03 3.86 8.08
CA LEU A 595 -27.09 4.43 7.22
C LEU A 595 -28.39 3.66 7.44
#